data_AF-A0A524IJR6-F1
#
_entry.id   AF-A0A524IJR6-F1
#
_cell.length_a   1.000
_cell.length_b   1.000
_cell.length_c   1.000
_cell.angle_alpha   90.00
_cell.angle_beta   90.00
_cell.angle_gamma   90.00
#
_symmetry.space_group_name_H-M   'P 1'
#
loop_
_entity.id
_entity.type
_entity.pdbx_description
1 polymer ?
#
loop_
_entity_poly.entity_id
_entity_poly.type
_entity_poly.pdbx_seq_one_letter_code
_entity_poly.pdbx_strand_id
1 'polypeptide(L)'
;MTVSSSDGEVYELNTGESLRVGDFVYLYAGNEGEDVASAVFEKWEGQERRDILRLKAGSRLENYTLKEISSKEATGLQAVVDPGFAPVMAGLIILALGLFLTYYQKLREKES
;
A
#
# COMPACT_ATOMS: atom_id res chain seq x y z
N MET A 1 -12.86 -8.53 -2.96
CA MET A 1 -13.61 -8.64 -1.68
C MET A 1 -15.08 -8.71 -2.02
N THR A 2 -15.93 -9.43 -1.27
CA THR A 2 -17.37 -9.48 -1.60
C THR A 2 -18.22 -8.72 -0.59
N VAL A 3 -19.09 -7.86 -1.12
CA VAL A 3 -20.10 -7.11 -0.37
C VAL A 3 -21.49 -7.54 -0.84
N SER A 4 -22.41 -7.66 0.10
CA SER A 4 -23.82 -7.94 -0.18
C SER A 4 -24.61 -6.65 0.05
N SER A 5 -25.35 -6.21 -0.96
CA SER A 5 -26.35 -5.15 -0.81
C SER A 5 -27.49 -5.61 0.10
N SER A 6 -28.26 -4.66 0.64
CA SER A 6 -29.50 -4.89 1.39
C SER A 6 -30.53 -5.70 0.61
N ASP A 7 -30.43 -5.65 -0.72
CA ASP A 7 -31.33 -6.31 -1.67
C ASP A 7 -30.91 -7.76 -1.94
N GLY A 8 -29.84 -8.22 -1.29
CA GLY A 8 -29.32 -9.58 -1.38
C GLY A 8 -28.34 -9.81 -2.53
N GLU A 9 -28.17 -8.84 -3.42
CA GLU A 9 -27.18 -8.91 -4.51
C GLU A 9 -25.76 -8.85 -3.96
N VAL A 10 -24.92 -9.78 -4.43
CA VAL A 10 -23.51 -9.87 -4.04
C VAL A 10 -22.66 -9.27 -5.14
N TYR A 11 -21.86 -8.29 -4.77
CA TYR A 11 -20.92 -7.62 -5.62
C TYR A 11 -19.50 -7.95 -5.19
N GLU A 12 -18.64 -8.22 -6.17
CA GLU A 12 -17.21 -8.24 -5.94
C GLU A 12 -16.68 -6.82 -6.06
N LEU A 13 -16.00 -6.36 -5.01
CA LEU A 13 -15.38 -5.05 -4.88
C LEU A 13 -13.87 -5.20 -4.98
N ASN A 14 -13.28 -4.48 -5.94
CA ASN A 14 -11.84 -4.42 -6.18
C ASN A 14 -11.20 -3.18 -5.57
N THR A 15 -9.92 -3.26 -5.20
CA THR A 15 -9.18 -2.11 -4.65
C THR A 15 -9.25 -0.91 -5.60
N GLY A 16 -9.62 0.25 -5.06
CA GLY A 16 -9.84 1.48 -5.84
C GLY A 16 -11.27 1.66 -6.34
N GLU A 17 -12.15 0.67 -6.18
CA GLU A 17 -13.58 0.85 -6.42
C GLU A 17 -14.26 1.56 -5.25
N SER A 18 -15.35 2.27 -5.55
CA SER A 18 -16.07 3.06 -4.56
C SER A 18 -17.54 2.69 -4.50
N LEU A 19 -18.09 2.73 -3.30
CA LEU A 19 -19.51 2.57 -3.01
C LEU A 19 -20.07 3.94 -2.64
N ARG A 20 -21.09 4.40 -3.36
CA ARG A 20 -21.77 5.66 -3.03
C ARG A 20 -22.99 5.36 -2.17
N VAL A 21 -23.05 5.95 -0.99
CA VAL A 21 -24.17 5.81 -0.06
C VAL A 21 -24.58 7.20 0.41
N GLY A 22 -25.74 7.67 -0.05
CA GLY A 22 -26.17 9.06 0.16
C GLY A 22 -25.16 10.05 -0.46
N ASP A 23 -24.73 11.03 0.33
CA ASP A 23 -23.74 12.04 -0.08
C ASP A 23 -22.28 11.59 0.12
N PHE A 24 -22.06 10.42 0.70
CA PHE A 24 -20.73 9.90 0.99
C PHE A 24 -20.27 8.89 -0.05
N VAL A 25 -18.98 8.95 -0.36
CA VAL A 25 -18.29 7.98 -1.21
C VAL A 25 -17.33 7.18 -0.33
N TYR A 26 -17.54 5.87 -0.30
CA TYR A 26 -16.69 4.93 0.43
C TYR A 26 -15.75 4.26 -0.56
N LEU A 27 -14.49 4.71 -0.60
CA LEU A 27 -13.45 4.13 -1.45
C LEU A 27 -12.81 2.94 -0.76
N TYR A 28 -12.82 1.77 -1.38
CA TYR A 28 -12.14 0.60 -0.85
C TYR A 28 -10.64 0.67 -1.14
N ALA A 29 -9.85 0.89 -0.09
CA ALA A 29 -8.41 1.10 -0.18
C ALA A 29 -7.62 -0.22 -0.17
N GLY A 30 -8.24 -1.32 0.27
CA GLY A 30 -7.61 -2.64 0.32
C GLY A 30 -7.83 -3.34 1.66
N ASN A 31 -7.08 -4.43 1.88
CA ASN A 31 -7.13 -5.24 3.09
C ASN A 31 -5.87 -5.02 3.93
N GLU A 32 -6.03 -4.97 5.25
CA GLU A 32 -4.98 -4.78 6.24
C GLU A 32 -5.06 -5.88 7.31
N GLY A 33 -3.90 -6.38 7.77
CA GLY A 33 -3.78 -7.37 8.84
C GLY A 33 -3.36 -8.78 8.37
N GLU A 34 -2.38 -9.37 9.05
CA GLU A 34 -1.83 -10.71 8.77
C GLU A 34 -2.77 -11.85 9.20
N ASP A 35 -3.32 -11.80 10.43
CA ASP A 35 -4.15 -12.89 10.99
C ASP A 35 -5.65 -12.70 10.79
N VAL A 36 -6.14 -11.46 10.83
CA VAL A 36 -7.56 -11.12 10.64
C VAL A 36 -7.66 -10.00 9.63
N ALA A 37 -7.90 -10.37 8.37
CA ALA A 37 -8.05 -9.43 7.27
C ALA A 37 -9.19 -8.43 7.58
N SER A 38 -8.82 -7.16 7.66
CA SER A 38 -9.74 -6.04 7.85
C SER A 38 -9.77 -5.22 6.56
N ALA A 39 -10.95 -4.97 6.03
CA ALA A 39 -11.14 -4.13 4.86
C ALA A 39 -11.08 -2.66 5.26
N VAL A 40 -10.29 -1.88 4.54
CA VAL A 40 -10.10 -0.44 4.77
C VAL A 40 -10.93 0.35 3.77
N PHE A 41 -11.79 1.23 4.28
CA PHE A 41 -12.61 2.14 3.49
C PHE A 41 -12.31 3.57 3.86
N GLU A 42 -12.03 4.41 2.86
CA GLU A 42 -11.97 5.84 3.06
C GLU A 42 -13.34 6.45 2.81
N LYS A 43 -13.86 7.20 3.79
CA LYS A 43 -15.10 7.94 3.66
C LYS A 43 -14.80 9.34 3.15
N TRP A 44 -15.34 9.67 1.97
CA TRP A 44 -15.20 10.95 1.30
C TRP A 44 -16.55 11.67 1.25
N GLU A 45 -16.53 12.98 1.44
CA GLU A 45 -17.68 13.88 1.23
C GLU A 45 -17.23 14.97 0.26
N GLY A 46 -17.69 14.89 -0.99
CA GLY A 46 -17.15 15.73 -2.07
C GLY A 46 -15.66 15.48 -2.33
N GLN A 47 -14.81 16.48 -2.13
CA GLN A 47 -13.35 16.39 -2.27
C GLN A 47 -12.61 16.24 -0.93
N GLU A 48 -13.31 16.19 0.20
CA GLU A 48 -12.70 16.11 1.52
C GLU A 48 -12.82 14.68 2.08
N ARG A 49 -11.68 14.10 2.45
CA ARG A 49 -11.65 12.81 3.15
C ARG A 49 -12.04 13.04 4.61
N ARG A 50 -13.21 12.53 4.98
CA ARG A 50 -13.79 12.67 6.33
C ARG A 50 -13.25 11.66 7.32
N ASP A 51 -13.09 10.40 6.90
CA ASP A 51 -12.74 9.32 7.83
C ASP A 51 -12.12 8.10 7.14
N ILE A 52 -11.54 7.20 7.93
CA ILE A 52 -11.02 5.89 7.50
C ILE A 52 -11.64 4.79 8.38
N LEU A 53 -12.52 3.99 7.78
CA LEU A 53 -13.21 2.89 8.43
C LEU A 53 -12.46 1.58 8.20
N ARG A 54 -12.24 0.82 9.27
CA ARG A 54 -11.65 -0.53 9.21
C ARG A 54 -12.71 -1.53 9.63
N LEU A 55 -13.14 -2.36 8.70
CA LEU A 55 -14.25 -3.29 8.91
C LEU A 55 -13.80 -4.73 8.71
N LYS A 56 -14.26 -5.62 9.61
CA LYS A 56 -13.99 -7.06 9.51
C LYS A 56 -15.08 -7.75 8.69
N ALA A 57 -14.80 -8.97 8.22
CA ALA A 57 -15.81 -9.79 7.57
C ALA A 57 -17.01 -9.99 8.52
N GLY A 58 -18.22 -9.91 7.99
CA GLY A 58 -19.47 -9.90 8.76
C GLY A 58 -19.87 -8.53 9.32
N SER A 59 -19.03 -7.51 9.21
CA SER A 59 -19.40 -6.15 9.61
C SER A 59 -20.38 -5.53 8.60
N ARG A 60 -21.23 -4.62 9.08
CA ARG A 60 -22.16 -3.87 8.25
C ARG A 60 -21.62 -2.47 7.99
N LEU A 61 -21.60 -2.07 6.71
CA LEU A 61 -21.31 -0.73 6.24
C LEU A 61 -22.59 -0.15 5.65
N GLU A 62 -23.35 0.59 6.46
CA GLU A 62 -24.65 1.18 6.07
C GLU A 62 -25.61 0.12 5.48
N ASN A 63 -25.87 0.17 4.18
CA ASN A 63 -26.74 -0.75 3.44
C ASN A 63 -26.00 -1.99 2.91
N TYR A 64 -24.69 -2.07 3.08
CA TYR A 64 -23.86 -3.18 2.62
C TYR A 64 -23.39 -4.04 3.79
N THR A 65 -23.36 -5.35 3.59
CA THR A 65 -22.79 -6.31 4.54
C THR A 65 -21.54 -6.93 3.91
N LEU A 66 -20.41 -6.84 4.61
CA LEU A 66 -19.16 -7.46 4.19
C LEU A 66 -19.30 -8.97 4.37
N LYS A 67 -19.26 -9.76 3.29
CA LYS A 67 -19.38 -11.22 3.38
C LYS A 67 -18.01 -11.88 3.52
N GLU A 68 -17.10 -11.59 2.60
CA GLU A 68 -15.81 -12.26 2.57
C GLU A 68 -14.70 -11.28 2.24
N ILE A 69 -13.69 -11.26 3.10
CA ILE A 69 -12.48 -10.46 2.92
C ILE A 69 -11.37 -11.45 2.55
N SER A 70 -11.04 -11.52 1.27
CA SER A 70 -9.93 -12.35 0.81
C SER A 70 -8.62 -11.72 1.27
N SER A 71 -7.84 -12.46 2.05
CA SER A 71 -6.52 -12.04 2.55
C SER A 71 -5.43 -12.03 1.49
N LYS A 72 -5.78 -12.17 0.19
CA LYS A 72 -4.80 -11.93 -0.88
C LYS A 72 -4.38 -10.47 -0.81
N GLU A 73 -3.22 -10.28 -0.21
CA GLU A 73 -2.47 -9.05 -0.06
C GLU A 73 -2.42 -8.31 -1.40
N ALA A 74 -3.39 -7.43 -1.64
CA ALA A 74 -3.27 -6.37 -2.61
C ALA A 74 -2.56 -5.21 -1.91
N THR A 75 -1.37 -5.45 -1.36
CA THR A 75 -0.44 -4.37 -1.10
C THR A 75 -0.05 -3.84 -2.49
N GLY A 76 -0.74 -2.80 -2.96
CA GLY A 76 -0.39 -2.06 -4.17
C GLY A 76 1.00 -1.40 -4.11
N LEU A 77 1.71 -1.57 -2.98
CA LEU A 77 3.15 -1.50 -2.85
C LEU A 77 3.76 -2.88 -3.16
N GLN A 78 3.47 -3.45 -4.32
CA GLN A 78 4.40 -4.43 -4.87
C GLN A 78 5.71 -3.67 -5.01
N ALA A 79 6.70 -3.99 -4.17
CA ALA A 79 8.01 -3.39 -4.22
C ALA A 79 8.51 -3.51 -5.66
N VAL A 80 8.38 -2.42 -6.42
CA VAL A 80 8.87 -2.36 -7.78
C VAL A 80 10.37 -2.43 -7.62
N VAL A 81 10.93 -3.61 -7.90
CA VAL A 81 12.36 -3.80 -7.94
C VAL A 81 12.85 -2.92 -9.09
N ASP A 82 13.28 -1.71 -8.77
CA ASP A 82 13.80 -0.77 -9.76
C ASP A 82 14.98 -1.45 -10.45
N PRO A 83 14.90 -1.78 -11.76
CA PRO A 83 16.00 -2.44 -12.47
C PRO A 83 17.25 -1.54 -12.52
N GLY A 84 17.08 -0.23 -12.27
CA GLY A 84 18.16 0.75 -12.14
C GLY A 84 18.88 0.75 -10.79
N PHE A 85 18.36 0.11 -9.75
CA PHE A 85 18.97 0.13 -8.42
C PHE A 85 20.34 -0.59 -8.40
N ALA A 86 20.43 -1.76 -9.03
CA ALA A 86 21.67 -2.54 -9.10
C ALA A 86 22.84 -1.80 -9.79
N PRO A 87 22.69 -1.20 -10.98
CA PRO A 87 23.77 -0.45 -11.61
C PRO A 87 24.16 0.82 -10.83
N VAL A 88 23.22 1.51 -10.18
CA VAL A 88 23.51 2.69 -9.34
C VAL A 88 24.34 2.30 -8.12
N MET A 89 23.96 1.21 -7.43
CA MET A 89 24.73 0.68 -6.30
C MET A 89 26.15 0.29 -6.70
N ALA A 90 26.32 -0.36 -7.85
CA ALA A 90 27.65 -0.71 -8.36
C ALA A 90 28.51 0.54 -8.60
N GLY A 91 27.94 1.61 -9.19
CA GLY A 91 28.64 2.88 -9.39
C GLY A 91 29.06 3.56 -8.08
N LEU A 92 28.18 3.58 -7.07
CA LEU A 92 28.48 4.13 -5.76
C LEU A 92 29.62 3.38 -5.06
N ILE A 93 29.65 2.06 -5.16
CA ILE A 93 30.73 1.24 -4.59
C ILE A 93 32.08 1.57 -5.26
N ILE A 94 32.11 1.69 -6.58
CA ILE A 94 33.33 2.05 -7.32
C ILE A 94 33.83 3.45 -6.91
N LEU A 95 32.93 4.42 -6.82
CA LEU A 95 33.26 5.78 -6.37
C LEU A 95 33.81 5.79 -4.95
N ALA A 96 33.16 5.07 -4.02
CA ALA A 96 33.62 4.97 -2.64
C ALA A 96 35.02 4.34 -2.55
N LEU A 97 35.28 3.28 -3.32
CA LEU A 97 36.59 2.63 -3.39
C LEU A 97 37.66 3.56 -3.97
N GLY A 98 37.36 4.28 -5.06
CA GLY A 98 38.28 5.24 -5.66
C GLY A 98 38.63 6.39 -4.71
N LEU A 99 37.62 6.91 -4.00
CA LEU A 99 37.81 7.94 -3.00
C LEU A 99 38.66 7.42 -1.82
N PHE A 100 38.32 6.23 -1.32
CA PHE A 100 39.07 5.58 -0.24
C PHE A 100 40.54 5.37 -0.61
N LEU A 101 40.81 4.86 -1.81
CA LEU A 101 42.17 4.63 -2.29
C LEU A 101 42.96 5.94 -2.38
N THR A 102 42.33 7.01 -2.87
CA THR A 102 42.94 8.33 -3.00
C THR A 102 43.31 8.92 -1.63
N TYR A 103 42.40 8.85 -0.67
CA TYR A 103 42.68 9.29 0.70
C TYR A 103 43.76 8.44 1.37
N TYR A 104 43.72 7.12 1.18
CA TYR A 104 44.71 6.20 1.73
C TYR A 104 46.12 6.48 1.17
N GLN A 105 46.24 6.70 -0.14
CA GLN A 105 47.52 7.07 -0.77
C GLN A 105 48.04 8.39 -0.22
N LYS A 106 47.17 9.41 -0.11
CA LYS A 106 47.55 10.73 0.41
C LYS A 106 47.96 10.71 1.89
N LEU A 107 47.37 9.82 2.68
CA LEU A 107 47.76 9.63 4.08
C LEU A 107 49.14 8.97 4.18
N ARG A 108 49.39 7.92 3.38
CA ARG A 108 50.68 7.24 3.33
C ARG A 108 51.81 8.13 2.83
N GLU A 109 51.53 9.02 1.88
CA GLU A 109 52.49 10.00 1.37
C GLU A 109 52.85 11.09 2.39
N LYS A 110 51.98 11.36 3.37
CA LYS A 110 52.24 12.29 4.47
C LYS A 110 53.02 11.66 5.65
N GLU A 111 53.01 10.33 5.77
CA GLU A 111 53.68 9.60 6.86
C GLU A 111 55.10 9.13 6.49
N SER A 112 55.53 9.31 5.22
CA SER A 112 56.88 9.00 4.73
C SER A 112 57.72 10.25 4.51
#